data_AF-A0A5A8DRS7-F1
#
_entry.id   AF-A0A5A8DRS7-F1
#
_cell.length_a   1.000
_cell.length_b   1.000
_cell.length_c   1.000
_cell.angle_alpha   90.00
_cell.angle_beta   90.00
_cell.angle_gamma   90.00
#
_symmetry.space_group_name_H-M   'P 1'
#
loop_
_entity.id
_entity.type
_entity.pdbx_description
1 polymer ?
#
loop_
_entity_poly.entity_id
_entity_poly.type
_entity_poly.pdbx_seq_one_letter_code
_entity_poly.pdbx_strand_id
1 'polypeptide(L)'
;MAQYPSEPYGRSNPAASTAGGAAASGDAAAAAQEHKRVAGLFTPLDNIGFVCAVSEGMGWTCCNSCRGCGAAASGETTIKGQFGTGTLVYFRYAQFLLGLNVVLSALAAMEYATVASIGSGLDPLGVYAGVSEYFTAAFPAEARPAWYAFGVVQVILALAAGPCFGWLSWQYQKRWRGDDRVDELESSGEEPLPENADVTERSRNIRKTISIIVFLGIIVGQAFLMLWLHRLLQQQGDSIAALIISLVIPSLNIVWKIASKKLTALEAHRTMRVATEWDTAKVFLIKVANLLTLYGVKAAVAEEAGTAAIEASCPLSGSPIDCSCPLSAIGYQFFWLLISDLSVGFVMELGIPAITLFGKRCWSAHKGRTEAELRPDFELSEEFVQLLYRQLIIYLGSSTLPFAPILGLAATVLSFWLDKYRLVRICRKPEIKQQPLRPVVLMACHVVVAIAALASYPNGLAFLFAGFNIENVCSFWA
;
A
#
# COMPACT_ATOMS: atom_id res chain seq x y z
N MET A 1 -17.54 22.11 33.88
CA MET A 1 -17.76 21.99 35.34
C MET A 1 -19.14 21.43 35.56
N ALA A 2 -19.23 20.12 35.82
CA ALA A 2 -20.42 19.43 36.29
C ALA A 2 -19.93 18.26 37.14
N GLN A 3 -20.36 18.24 38.41
CA GLN A 3 -19.92 17.35 39.47
C GLN A 3 -20.60 15.97 39.32
N TYR A 4 -19.81 14.90 39.43
CA TYR A 4 -20.29 13.54 39.66
C TYR A 4 -20.48 13.30 41.16
N PRO A 5 -21.55 12.63 41.61
CA PRO A 5 -21.63 12.11 42.96
C PRO A 5 -21.01 10.70 43.05
N SER A 6 -20.19 10.53 44.08
CA SER A 6 -19.57 9.29 44.53
C SER A 6 -20.53 8.45 45.38
N GLU A 7 -20.61 7.15 45.16
CA GLU A 7 -21.09 6.19 46.16
C GLU A 7 -19.99 5.17 46.53
N PRO A 8 -19.85 4.80 47.81
CA PRO A 8 -18.88 3.84 48.30
C PRO A 8 -19.52 2.49 48.63
N TYR A 9 -18.90 1.36 48.25
CA TYR A 9 -19.14 0.10 48.94
C TYR A 9 -17.85 -0.70 49.07
N GLY A 10 -17.50 -0.97 50.32
CA GLY A 10 -16.44 -1.88 50.70
C GLY A 10 -16.97 -3.21 51.21
N ARG A 11 -16.00 -4.12 51.38
CA ARG A 11 -15.96 -5.38 52.15
C ARG A 11 -16.30 -6.70 51.45
N SER A 12 -15.23 -7.48 51.37
CA SER A 12 -14.99 -8.78 52.03
C SER A 12 -14.97 -10.04 51.17
N ASN A 13 -13.76 -10.61 51.07
CA ASN A 13 -13.50 -12.02 50.80
C ASN A 13 -13.95 -12.88 52.00
N PRO A 14 -14.19 -14.19 51.77
CA PRO A 14 -13.22 -15.16 52.27
C PRO A 14 -12.94 -16.38 51.35
N ALA A 15 -11.68 -16.84 51.45
CA ALA A 15 -11.18 -18.21 51.52
C ALA A 15 -11.69 -19.36 50.59
N ALA A 16 -10.74 -19.83 49.77
CA ALA A 16 -10.21 -21.21 49.68
C ALA A 16 -11.13 -22.44 49.77
N SER A 17 -11.06 -23.29 48.74
CA SER A 17 -11.04 -24.76 48.92
C SER A 17 -10.19 -25.45 47.85
N THR A 18 -9.40 -26.42 48.30
CA THR A 18 -8.49 -27.30 47.56
C THR A 18 -9.08 -28.71 47.48
N ALA A 19 -9.05 -29.32 46.28
CA ALA A 19 -9.05 -30.76 45.98
C ALA A 19 -8.99 -30.86 44.44
N GLY A 20 -8.23 -31.69 43.72
CA GLY A 20 -7.49 -32.92 44.01
C GLY A 20 -7.77 -33.91 42.85
N GLY A 21 -6.73 -34.43 42.18
CA GLY A 21 -6.78 -35.76 41.51
C GLY A 21 -6.89 -35.87 39.97
N ALA A 22 -5.72 -35.95 39.33
CA ALA A 22 -5.22 -36.99 38.40
C ALA A 22 -6.02 -37.52 37.16
N ALA A 23 -5.24 -37.60 36.07
CA ALA A 23 -5.13 -38.67 35.05
C ALA A 23 -6.04 -38.68 33.80
N ALA A 24 -5.45 -38.29 32.66
CA ALA A 24 -5.68 -38.93 31.35
C ALA A 24 -4.54 -38.53 30.37
N SER A 25 -3.45 -39.30 30.37
CA SER A 25 -2.36 -39.22 29.39
C SER A 25 -2.39 -40.47 28.53
N GLY A 26 -2.72 -40.32 27.23
CA GLY A 26 -2.71 -41.46 26.30
C GLY A 26 -2.75 -41.05 24.82
N ASP A 27 -3.63 -40.12 24.43
CA ASP A 27 -3.96 -39.97 23.00
C ASP A 27 -3.40 -38.71 22.31
N ALA A 28 -2.70 -37.85 23.05
CA ALA A 28 -2.17 -36.58 22.50
C ALA A 28 -0.85 -36.73 21.72
N ALA A 29 -0.16 -37.86 21.83
CA ALA A 29 1.17 -38.05 21.23
C ALA A 29 1.10 -38.42 19.73
N ALA A 30 0.01 -39.03 19.26
CA ALA A 30 -0.12 -39.45 17.87
C ALA A 30 -0.52 -38.29 16.93
N ALA A 31 -1.33 -37.34 17.41
CA ALA A 31 -1.73 -36.15 16.62
C ALA A 31 -0.60 -35.10 16.46
N ALA A 32 0.42 -35.15 17.33
CA ALA A 32 1.54 -34.21 17.31
C ALA A 32 2.57 -34.50 16.20
N GLN A 33 2.56 -35.71 15.62
CA GLN A 33 3.57 -36.14 14.67
C GLN A 33 3.20 -35.87 13.20
N GLU A 34 1.90 -35.71 12.90
CA GLU A 34 1.40 -35.37 11.56
C GLU A 34 1.39 -33.85 11.29
N HIS A 35 1.31 -33.03 12.35
CA HIS A 35 1.39 -31.57 12.28
C HIS A 35 2.77 -31.01 11.88
N LYS A 36 3.83 -31.83 11.89
CA LYS A 36 5.20 -31.39 11.54
C LYS A 36 5.55 -31.48 10.06
N ARG A 37 4.75 -32.18 9.23
CA ARG A 37 5.08 -32.35 7.79
C ARG A 37 4.55 -31.24 6.87
N VAL A 38 3.64 -30.38 7.33
CA VAL A 38 3.07 -29.29 6.50
C VAL A 38 3.67 -27.91 6.85
N ALA A 39 4.41 -27.80 7.95
CA ALA A 39 5.03 -26.54 8.41
C ALA A 39 6.37 -26.19 7.73
N GLY A 40 6.80 -26.95 6.72
CA GLY A 40 8.13 -26.86 6.13
C GLY A 40 8.28 -25.99 4.88
N LEU A 41 7.22 -25.35 4.36
CA LEU A 41 7.30 -24.69 3.05
C LEU A 41 7.16 -23.17 3.03
N PHE A 42 6.87 -22.51 4.16
CA PHE A 42 6.82 -21.05 4.23
C PHE A 42 7.18 -20.58 5.64
N THR A 43 8.49 -20.40 5.90
CA THR A 43 8.95 -19.61 7.04
C THR A 43 9.33 -18.21 6.55
N PRO A 44 8.54 -17.16 6.81
CA PRO A 44 9.00 -15.80 6.59
C PRO A 44 9.91 -15.35 7.75
N LEU A 45 10.65 -14.28 7.49
CA LEU A 45 11.68 -13.62 8.29
C LEU A 45 11.18 -13.09 9.66
N ASP A 46 10.71 -13.95 10.57
CA ASP A 46 10.21 -13.55 11.90
C ASP A 46 11.32 -13.29 12.94
N ASN A 47 12.60 -13.53 12.60
CA ASN A 47 13.70 -13.51 13.57
C ASN A 47 14.52 -12.22 13.65
N ILE A 48 14.14 -11.13 12.96
CA ILE A 48 14.85 -9.85 13.07
C ILE A 48 13.89 -8.75 13.53
N GLY A 49 13.79 -8.59 14.86
CA GLY A 49 13.51 -7.28 15.45
C GLY A 49 12.10 -7.00 15.98
N PHE A 50 11.25 -8.00 16.24
CA PHE A 50 10.03 -7.72 17.02
C PHE A 50 10.30 -7.63 18.54
N VAL A 51 11.26 -8.39 19.07
CA VAL A 51 11.49 -8.48 20.53
C VAL A 51 12.57 -7.51 21.04
N CYS A 52 13.58 -7.14 20.23
CA CYS A 52 14.70 -6.33 20.76
C CYS A 52 14.45 -4.81 20.76
N ALA A 53 13.62 -4.26 19.87
CA ALA A 53 13.49 -2.78 19.74
C ALA A 53 12.64 -2.11 20.84
N VAL A 54 11.97 -2.90 21.70
CA VAL A 54 11.23 -2.39 22.87
C VAL A 54 12.09 -2.42 24.15
N SER A 55 13.28 -3.04 24.10
CA SER A 55 14.12 -3.27 25.27
C SER A 55 14.90 -2.04 25.76
N GLU A 56 15.09 -0.99 24.96
CA GLU A 56 16.02 0.09 25.33
C GLU A 56 15.33 1.35 25.91
N GLY A 57 14.02 1.32 26.15
CA GLY A 57 13.28 2.50 26.66
C GLY A 57 12.59 2.33 28.01
N MET A 58 12.29 1.12 28.44
CA MET A 58 11.57 0.84 29.68
C MET A 58 12.05 -0.50 30.22
N GLY A 59 12.73 -0.50 31.37
CA GLY A 59 13.26 -1.71 31.98
C GLY A 59 12.18 -2.74 32.28
N TRP A 60 12.16 -3.82 31.50
CA TRP A 60 11.42 -5.05 31.78
C TRP A 60 12.34 -6.23 31.49
N THR A 61 12.69 -6.96 32.54
CA THR A 61 13.57 -8.12 32.51
C THR A 61 12.94 -9.27 31.72
N CYS A 62 13.73 -9.86 30.82
CA CYS A 62 13.36 -11.04 30.05
C CYS A 62 13.15 -12.24 30.99
N CYS A 63 11.95 -12.78 31.05
CA CYS A 63 11.65 -13.99 31.83
C CYS A 63 12.14 -15.23 31.06
N ASN A 64 13.22 -15.83 31.53
CA ASN A 64 14.03 -16.83 30.83
C ASN A 64 13.50 -18.28 30.94
N SER A 65 12.18 -18.50 30.92
CA SER A 65 11.60 -19.84 31.23
C SER A 65 10.47 -20.34 30.32
N CYS A 66 10.44 -19.96 29.05
CA CYS A 66 9.58 -20.62 28.05
C CYS A 66 10.40 -21.16 26.87
N ARG A 67 11.05 -22.32 27.08
CA ARG A 67 11.57 -23.14 25.97
C ARG A 67 10.42 -23.92 25.35
N GLY A 68 10.09 -23.58 24.11
CA GLY A 68 9.23 -24.39 23.25
C GLY A 68 7.97 -23.66 22.80
N CYS A 69 7.92 -23.28 21.52
CA CYS A 69 6.75 -22.74 20.81
C CYS A 69 6.13 -21.45 21.39
N GLY A 70 6.67 -20.27 21.07
CA GLY A 70 6.01 -19.04 21.55
C GLY A 70 6.44 -17.68 21.02
N ALA A 71 7.52 -17.55 20.23
CA ALA A 71 8.01 -16.21 19.86
C ALA A 71 7.05 -15.47 18.88
N ALA A 72 6.58 -16.13 17.82
CA ALA A 72 5.64 -15.53 16.87
C ALA A 72 4.26 -15.25 17.50
N ALA A 73 3.75 -16.19 18.29
CA ALA A 73 2.49 -16.02 19.01
C ALA A 73 2.55 -14.92 20.08
N SER A 74 3.71 -14.70 20.70
CA SER A 74 3.93 -13.65 21.70
C SER A 74 3.93 -12.25 21.08
N GLY A 75 4.51 -12.05 19.90
CA GLY A 75 4.53 -10.75 19.24
C GLY A 75 3.14 -10.29 18.79
N GLU A 76 2.38 -11.18 18.15
CA GLU A 76 1.05 -10.88 17.61
C GLU A 76 0.00 -10.64 18.71
N THR A 77 0.04 -11.43 19.79
CA THR A 77 -0.83 -11.21 20.97
C THR A 77 -0.50 -9.91 21.69
N THR A 78 0.77 -9.50 21.69
CA THR A 78 1.22 -8.21 22.23
C THR A 78 0.71 -7.04 21.39
N ILE A 79 0.79 -7.12 20.05
CA ILE A 79 0.21 -6.08 19.17
C ILE A 79 -1.31 -6.01 19.35
N LYS A 80 -2.01 -7.16 19.32
CA LYS A 80 -3.48 -7.21 19.49
C LYS A 80 -3.88 -6.59 20.83
N GLY A 81 -3.22 -7.01 21.92
CA GLY A 81 -3.53 -6.52 23.27
C GLY A 81 -3.16 -5.05 23.50
N GLN A 82 -2.15 -4.52 22.80
CA GLN A 82 -1.75 -3.13 22.96
C GLN A 82 -2.46 -2.19 21.99
N PHE A 83 -2.54 -2.52 20.70
CA PHE A 83 -2.96 -1.61 19.63
C PHE A 83 -4.29 -1.99 18.97
N GLY A 84 -4.87 -3.14 19.32
CA GLY A 84 -6.14 -3.61 18.81
C GLY A 84 -6.03 -4.46 17.53
N THR A 85 -7.14 -5.11 17.18
CA THR A 85 -7.26 -6.04 16.05
C THR A 85 -7.05 -5.32 14.70
N GLY A 86 -7.44 -4.05 14.59
CA GLY A 86 -7.24 -3.22 13.39
C GLY A 86 -5.78 -3.13 12.94
N THR A 87 -4.91 -2.75 13.87
CA THR A 87 -3.47 -2.60 13.63
C THR A 87 -2.79 -3.94 13.33
N LEU A 88 -3.23 -5.03 13.97
CA LEU A 88 -2.71 -6.37 13.68
C LEU A 88 -2.99 -6.79 12.23
N VAL A 89 -4.21 -6.58 11.74
CA VAL A 89 -4.59 -6.91 10.35
C VAL A 89 -3.75 -6.12 9.36
N TYR A 90 -3.48 -4.84 9.65
CA TYR A 90 -2.62 -4.00 8.83
C TYR A 90 -1.19 -4.55 8.71
N PHE A 91 -0.51 -4.82 9.83
CA PHE A 91 0.89 -5.31 9.77
C PHE A 91 0.99 -6.68 9.10
N ARG A 92 -0.02 -7.53 9.24
CA ARG A 92 -0.06 -8.81 8.53
C ARG A 92 -0.27 -8.66 7.04
N TYR A 93 -1.11 -7.72 6.62
CA TYR A 93 -1.24 -7.40 5.21
C TYR A 93 0.08 -6.83 4.65
N ALA A 94 0.74 -5.94 5.39
CA ALA A 94 2.05 -5.42 5.03
C ALA A 94 3.12 -6.53 4.92
N GLN A 95 3.15 -7.49 5.85
CA GLN A 95 4.03 -8.67 5.79
C GLN A 95 3.71 -9.57 4.59
N PHE A 96 2.43 -9.78 4.30
CA PHE A 96 2.00 -10.53 3.11
C PHE A 96 2.52 -9.85 1.83
N LEU A 97 2.35 -8.54 1.70
CA LEU A 97 2.87 -7.78 0.56
C LEU A 97 4.40 -7.79 0.50
N LEU A 98 5.09 -7.77 1.65
CA LEU A 98 6.54 -7.92 1.70
C LEU A 98 6.97 -9.27 1.10
N GLY A 99 6.33 -10.36 1.53
CA GLY A 99 6.59 -11.69 0.98
C GLY A 99 6.28 -11.78 -0.52
N LEU A 100 5.17 -11.18 -0.95
CA LEU A 100 4.82 -11.09 -2.38
C LEU A 100 5.88 -10.32 -3.17
N ASN A 101 6.36 -9.18 -2.67
CA ASN A 101 7.37 -8.37 -3.33
C ASN A 101 8.74 -9.06 -3.36
N VAL A 102 9.05 -9.95 -2.41
CA VAL A 102 10.23 -10.84 -2.51
C VAL A 102 10.10 -11.80 -3.70
N VAL A 103 8.93 -12.43 -3.87
CA VAL A 103 8.68 -13.34 -5.00
C VAL A 103 8.74 -12.58 -6.34
N LEU A 104 8.13 -11.40 -6.41
CA LEU A 104 8.16 -10.56 -7.62
C LEU A 104 9.57 -10.04 -7.91
N SER A 105 10.36 -9.71 -6.89
CA SER A 105 11.76 -9.31 -7.05
C SER A 105 12.64 -10.46 -7.55
N ALA A 106 12.41 -11.68 -7.06
CA ALA A 106 13.08 -12.87 -7.57
C ALA A 106 12.72 -13.13 -9.04
N LEU A 107 11.43 -12.97 -9.40
CA LEU A 107 10.97 -13.07 -10.79
C LEU A 107 11.65 -12.04 -11.70
N ALA A 108 11.70 -10.78 -11.27
CA ALA A 108 12.39 -9.70 -11.97
C ALA A 108 13.90 -9.95 -12.13
N ALA A 109 14.57 -10.46 -11.10
CA ALA A 109 15.99 -10.79 -11.18
C ALA A 109 16.25 -11.95 -12.15
N MET A 110 15.38 -12.97 -12.16
CA MET A 110 15.46 -14.08 -13.12
C MET A 110 15.21 -13.60 -14.56
N GLU A 111 14.25 -12.71 -14.76
CA GLU A 111 13.99 -12.09 -16.06
C GLU A 111 15.23 -11.35 -16.57
N TYR A 112 15.80 -10.46 -15.75
CA TYR A 112 16.98 -9.69 -16.13
C TYR A 112 18.19 -10.59 -16.41
N ALA A 113 18.41 -11.63 -15.59
CA ALA A 113 19.48 -12.59 -15.83
C ALA A 113 19.28 -13.38 -17.14
N THR A 114 18.03 -13.73 -17.46
CA THR A 114 17.69 -14.41 -18.72
C THR A 114 17.96 -13.50 -19.91
N VAL A 115 17.50 -12.25 -19.84
CA VAL A 115 17.72 -11.24 -20.91
C VAL A 115 19.21 -10.99 -21.11
N ALA A 116 19.99 -10.82 -20.03
CA ALA A 116 21.43 -10.63 -20.08
C ALA A 116 22.17 -11.84 -20.67
N SER A 117 21.64 -13.07 -20.49
CA SER A 117 22.21 -14.27 -21.12
C SER A 117 21.96 -14.37 -22.62
N ILE A 118 20.89 -13.73 -23.11
CA ILE A 118 20.48 -13.74 -24.53
C ILE A 118 21.21 -12.62 -25.29
N GLY A 119 21.34 -11.43 -24.68
CA GLY A 119 22.01 -10.28 -25.28
C GLY A 119 23.46 -10.18 -24.85
N SER A 120 24.41 -10.40 -25.78
CA SER A 120 25.86 -10.36 -25.54
C SER A 120 26.45 -8.98 -25.16
N GLY A 121 25.63 -7.99 -24.77
CA GLY A 121 26.05 -6.60 -24.60
C GLY A 121 25.39 -5.81 -23.46
N LEU A 122 24.43 -6.39 -22.72
CA LEU A 122 24.03 -5.82 -21.44
C LEU A 122 25.10 -6.22 -20.43
N ASP A 123 25.84 -5.26 -19.89
CA ASP A 123 26.76 -5.50 -18.77
C ASP A 123 25.93 -5.43 -17.46
N PRO A 124 25.49 -6.56 -16.89
CA PRO A 124 24.54 -6.59 -15.78
C PRO A 124 25.10 -5.97 -14.48
N LEU A 125 26.40 -5.67 -14.44
CA LEU A 125 27.11 -5.05 -13.32
C LEU A 125 27.92 -3.81 -13.76
N GLY A 126 27.64 -3.28 -14.95
CA GLY A 126 28.36 -2.14 -15.51
C GLY A 126 28.29 -0.94 -14.58
N VAL A 127 29.45 -0.53 -14.05
CA VAL A 127 29.62 0.61 -13.11
C VAL A 127 29.19 1.96 -13.73
N TYR A 128 28.93 1.99 -15.05
CA TYR A 128 28.52 3.17 -15.81
C TYR A 128 27.16 3.01 -16.51
N ALA A 129 26.40 1.95 -16.23
CA ALA A 129 25.10 1.73 -16.85
C ALA A 129 24.09 2.83 -16.45
N GLY A 130 23.54 3.52 -17.45
CA GLY A 130 22.46 4.48 -17.22
C GLY A 130 21.19 3.79 -16.74
N VAL A 131 20.32 4.49 -15.98
CA VAL A 131 19.05 3.91 -15.50
C VAL A 131 18.18 3.38 -16.65
N SER A 132 18.30 3.97 -17.84
CA SER A 132 17.58 3.54 -19.05
C SER A 132 17.95 2.14 -19.55
N GLU A 133 19.12 1.61 -19.20
CA GLU A 133 19.55 0.25 -19.60
C GLU A 133 18.76 -0.84 -18.85
N TYR A 134 18.12 -0.48 -17.74
CA TYR A 134 17.23 -1.36 -16.98
C TYR A 134 15.78 -1.32 -17.49
N PHE A 135 15.49 -0.58 -18.55
CA PHE A 135 14.17 -0.52 -19.16
C PHE A 135 14.05 -1.58 -20.26
N THR A 136 12.85 -2.08 -20.46
CA THR A 136 12.55 -3.04 -21.54
C THR A 136 12.89 -2.47 -22.92
N ALA A 137 12.94 -1.14 -23.06
CA ALA A 137 13.40 -0.47 -24.28
C ALA A 137 14.82 -0.84 -24.71
N ALA A 138 15.68 -1.22 -23.76
CA ALA A 138 17.07 -1.61 -24.00
C ALA A 138 17.23 -3.13 -24.24
N PHE A 139 16.15 -3.91 -24.14
CA PHE A 139 16.23 -5.35 -24.30
C PHE A 139 16.39 -5.74 -25.79
N PRO A 140 17.14 -6.81 -26.09
CA PRO A 140 17.23 -7.35 -27.44
C PRO A 140 15.89 -8.00 -27.84
N ALA A 141 15.54 -7.96 -29.13
CA ALA A 141 14.28 -8.51 -29.65
C ALA A 141 14.13 -10.02 -29.39
N GLU A 142 15.25 -10.75 -29.35
CA GLU A 142 15.32 -12.18 -29.04
C GLU A 142 14.86 -12.50 -27.62
N ALA A 143 14.92 -11.54 -26.70
CA ALA A 143 14.47 -11.71 -25.31
C ALA A 143 12.96 -11.51 -25.13
N ARG A 144 12.22 -11.09 -26.16
CA ARG A 144 10.76 -10.86 -26.14
C ARG A 144 9.95 -12.05 -25.63
N PRO A 145 10.22 -13.32 -26.04
CA PRO A 145 9.47 -14.46 -25.52
C PRO A 145 9.67 -14.68 -24.02
N ALA A 146 10.89 -14.45 -23.52
CA ALA A 146 11.20 -14.55 -22.10
C ALA A 146 10.45 -13.47 -21.31
N TRP A 147 10.58 -12.20 -21.72
CA TRP A 147 9.86 -11.07 -21.13
C TRP A 147 8.33 -11.32 -21.07
N TYR A 148 7.75 -11.83 -22.15
CA TYR A 148 6.32 -12.17 -22.20
C TYR A 148 5.96 -13.26 -21.17
N ALA A 149 6.76 -14.33 -21.10
CA ALA A 149 6.53 -15.41 -20.14
C ALA A 149 6.60 -14.93 -18.68
N PHE A 150 7.61 -14.11 -18.34
CA PHE A 150 7.73 -13.50 -17.01
C PHE A 150 6.56 -12.57 -16.69
N GLY A 151 6.14 -11.74 -17.65
CA GLY A 151 4.98 -10.87 -17.50
C GLY A 151 3.67 -11.65 -17.27
N VAL A 152 3.45 -12.78 -17.95
CA VAL A 152 2.28 -13.65 -17.71
C VAL A 152 2.29 -14.23 -16.30
N VAL A 153 3.44 -14.72 -15.83
CA VAL A 153 3.60 -15.23 -14.45
C VAL A 153 3.29 -14.12 -13.45
N GLN A 154 3.76 -12.90 -13.71
CA GLN A 154 3.46 -11.75 -12.85
C GLN A 154 1.96 -11.45 -12.78
N VAL A 155 1.24 -11.45 -13.91
CA VAL A 155 -0.22 -11.23 -13.94
C VAL A 155 -0.95 -12.27 -13.09
N ILE A 156 -0.56 -13.54 -13.22
CA ILE A 156 -1.14 -14.63 -12.43
C ILE A 156 -0.91 -14.39 -10.94
N LEU A 157 0.32 -14.03 -10.54
CA LEU A 157 0.65 -13.72 -9.15
C LEU A 157 -0.15 -12.53 -8.63
N ALA A 158 -0.27 -11.46 -9.40
CA ALA A 158 -1.00 -10.25 -9.03
C ALA A 158 -2.49 -10.53 -8.79
N LEU A 159 -3.13 -11.30 -9.68
CA LEU A 159 -4.54 -11.68 -9.54
C LEU A 159 -4.77 -12.67 -8.39
N ALA A 160 -3.84 -13.59 -8.14
CA ALA A 160 -3.93 -14.59 -7.08
C ALA A 160 -3.64 -14.02 -5.67
N ALA A 161 -2.86 -12.93 -5.57
CA ALA A 161 -2.44 -12.36 -4.30
C ALA A 161 -3.61 -11.91 -3.41
N GLY A 162 -4.60 -11.21 -3.97
CA GLY A 162 -5.80 -10.79 -3.23
C GLY A 162 -6.56 -11.96 -2.61
N PRO A 163 -7.02 -12.94 -3.42
CA PRO A 163 -7.68 -14.15 -2.93
C PRO A 163 -6.83 -14.94 -1.94
N CYS A 164 -5.52 -15.05 -2.16
CA CYS A 164 -4.60 -15.72 -1.24
C CYS A 164 -4.61 -15.05 0.15
N PHE A 165 -4.49 -13.72 0.21
CA PHE A 165 -4.60 -12.98 1.47
C PHE A 165 -5.99 -13.12 2.11
N GLY A 166 -7.05 -13.03 1.31
CA GLY A 166 -8.42 -13.24 1.77
C GLY A 166 -8.63 -14.62 2.41
N TRP A 167 -8.05 -15.66 1.82
CA TRP A 167 -8.10 -17.02 2.36
C TRP A 167 -7.25 -17.18 3.63
N LEU A 168 -6.02 -16.66 3.65
CA LEU A 168 -5.14 -16.69 4.84
C LEU A 168 -5.77 -15.95 6.02
N SER A 169 -6.33 -14.77 5.78
CA SER A 169 -7.03 -13.98 6.80
C SER A 169 -8.31 -14.68 7.29
N TRP A 170 -9.06 -15.33 6.41
CA TRP A 170 -10.22 -16.14 6.80
C TRP A 170 -9.84 -17.34 7.69
N GLN A 171 -8.77 -18.07 7.33
CA GLN A 171 -8.25 -19.18 8.14
C GLN A 171 -7.83 -18.70 9.53
N TYR A 172 -7.17 -17.55 9.59
CA TYR A 172 -6.79 -16.94 10.85
C TYR A 172 -8.02 -16.58 11.70
N GLN A 173 -8.98 -15.86 11.14
CA GLN A 173 -10.20 -15.50 11.86
C GLN A 173 -10.93 -16.74 12.36
N LYS A 174 -11.02 -17.80 11.54
CA LYS A 174 -11.62 -19.08 11.95
C LYS A 174 -10.92 -19.68 13.19
N ARG A 175 -9.60 -19.54 13.30
CA ARG A 175 -8.81 -20.04 14.44
C ARG A 175 -9.01 -19.23 15.73
N TRP A 176 -9.34 -17.94 15.62
CA TRP A 176 -9.44 -17.01 16.75
C TRP A 176 -10.87 -16.54 17.06
N ARG A 177 -11.88 -17.08 16.36
CA ARG A 177 -13.32 -16.85 16.57
C ARG A 177 -13.83 -17.02 18.01
N GLY A 178 -13.08 -17.69 18.89
CA GLY A 178 -13.43 -17.81 20.31
C GLY A 178 -13.18 -16.52 21.11
N ASP A 179 -12.18 -15.75 20.71
CA ASP A 179 -11.70 -14.54 21.39
C ASP A 179 -12.32 -13.26 20.78
N ASP A 180 -12.58 -13.30 19.47
CA ASP A 180 -13.15 -12.17 18.72
C ASP A 180 -14.66 -11.94 18.96
N ARG A 181 -15.36 -12.83 19.69
CA ARG A 181 -16.76 -12.57 20.10
C ARG A 181 -16.87 -11.35 21.02
N VAL A 182 -15.82 -11.04 21.79
CA VAL A 182 -15.78 -9.87 22.67
C VAL A 182 -15.68 -8.58 21.84
N ASP A 183 -14.84 -8.58 20.80
CA ASP A 183 -14.72 -7.47 19.83
C ASP A 183 -16.01 -7.32 18.99
N GLU A 184 -16.66 -8.42 18.60
CA GLU A 184 -17.95 -8.39 17.89
C GLU A 184 -19.09 -7.85 18.78
N LEU A 185 -19.13 -8.22 20.06
CA LEU A 185 -20.10 -7.70 21.04
C LEU A 185 -19.89 -6.20 21.29
N GLU A 186 -18.64 -5.73 21.38
CA GLU A 186 -18.34 -4.29 21.45
C GLU A 186 -18.66 -3.55 20.14
N SER A 187 -18.54 -4.21 18.99
CA SER A 187 -18.93 -3.65 17.68
C SER A 187 -20.43 -3.66 17.39
N SER A 188 -21.20 -4.54 18.06
CA SER A 188 -22.64 -4.69 17.84
C SER A 188 -23.45 -3.49 18.36
N GLY A 189 -22.84 -2.67 19.21
CA GLY A 189 -23.30 -1.33 19.55
C GLY A 189 -22.60 -0.25 18.71
N GLU A 190 -22.72 -0.29 17.38
CA GLU A 190 -22.30 0.84 16.53
C GLU A 190 -23.15 2.06 16.89
N GLU A 191 -22.68 2.85 17.87
CA GLU A 191 -23.37 4.05 18.32
C GLU A 191 -23.46 5.04 17.15
N PRO A 192 -24.67 5.58 16.89
CA PRO A 192 -24.82 6.62 15.90
C PRO A 192 -23.99 7.83 16.31
N LEU A 193 -23.33 8.46 15.35
CA LEU A 193 -22.59 9.70 15.59
C LEU A 193 -23.57 10.74 16.16
N PRO A 194 -23.34 11.26 17.38
CA PRO A 194 -24.30 12.14 18.05
C PRO A 194 -24.55 13.43 17.25
N GLU A 195 -23.54 13.91 16.53
CA GLU A 195 -23.63 15.08 15.65
C GLU A 195 -24.55 14.86 14.43
N ASN A 196 -24.75 13.61 14.00
CA ASN A 196 -25.54 13.27 12.81
C ASN A 196 -26.85 12.56 13.15
N ALA A 197 -27.22 12.46 14.43
CA ALA A 197 -28.34 11.64 14.90
C ALA A 197 -29.70 12.11 14.38
N ASP A 198 -29.86 13.42 14.14
CA ASP A 198 -31.07 14.11 13.72
C ASP A 198 -31.23 14.22 12.19
N VAL A 199 -30.21 13.84 11.41
CA VAL A 199 -30.23 13.98 9.95
C VAL A 199 -31.11 12.93 9.28
N THR A 200 -32.09 13.38 8.50
CA THR A 200 -32.99 12.50 7.73
C THR A 200 -32.28 11.76 6.60
N GLU A 201 -32.75 10.55 6.26
CA GLU A 201 -32.17 9.73 5.17
C GLU A 201 -32.21 10.43 3.81
N ARG A 202 -33.29 11.15 3.50
CA ARG A 202 -33.41 11.92 2.26
C ARG A 202 -32.34 13.01 2.17
N SER A 203 -32.06 13.72 3.27
CA SER A 203 -30.99 14.72 3.32
C SER A 203 -29.61 14.07 3.13
N ARG A 204 -29.35 12.92 3.78
CA ARG A 204 -28.10 12.18 3.59
C ARG A 204 -27.90 11.74 2.14
N ASN A 205 -28.94 11.23 1.48
CA ASN A 205 -28.85 10.81 0.09
C ASN A 205 -28.56 11.99 -0.85
N ILE A 206 -29.19 13.14 -0.64
CA ILE A 206 -28.89 14.36 -1.41
C ILE A 206 -27.43 14.80 -1.20
N ARG A 207 -26.96 14.82 0.05
CA ARG A 207 -25.56 15.17 0.38
C ARG A 207 -24.56 14.21 -0.27
N LYS A 208 -24.84 12.91 -0.27
CA LYS A 208 -24.05 11.89 -0.99
C LYS A 208 -24.01 12.13 -2.48
N THR A 209 -25.15 12.43 -3.11
CA THR A 209 -25.19 12.74 -4.55
C THR A 209 -24.35 13.98 -4.86
N ILE A 210 -24.46 15.05 -4.05
CA ILE A 210 -23.63 16.25 -4.20
C ILE A 210 -22.13 15.90 -4.04
N SER A 211 -21.78 15.11 -3.03
CA SER A 211 -20.40 14.67 -2.80
C SER A 211 -19.84 13.89 -3.99
N ILE A 212 -20.62 12.98 -4.58
CA ILE A 212 -20.24 12.23 -5.79
C ILE A 212 -20.02 13.16 -6.98
N ILE A 213 -20.91 14.14 -7.19
CA ILE A 213 -20.77 15.13 -8.28
C ILE A 213 -19.48 15.94 -8.10
N VAL A 214 -19.22 16.44 -6.89
CA VAL A 214 -17.99 17.20 -6.59
C VAL A 214 -16.76 16.31 -6.77
N PHE A 215 -16.81 15.06 -6.32
CA PHE A 215 -15.73 14.09 -6.49
C PHE A 215 -15.41 13.81 -7.97
N LEU A 216 -16.43 13.63 -8.81
CA LEU A 216 -16.25 13.49 -10.27
C LEU A 216 -15.67 14.77 -10.88
N GLY A 217 -16.13 15.95 -10.44
CA GLY A 217 -15.58 17.24 -10.87
C GLY A 217 -14.09 17.39 -10.52
N ILE A 218 -13.67 16.90 -9.36
CA ILE A 218 -12.26 16.87 -8.93
C ILE A 218 -11.43 16.00 -9.88
N ILE A 219 -11.91 14.79 -10.23
CA ILE A 219 -11.21 13.90 -11.18
C ILE A 219 -11.02 14.59 -12.53
N VAL A 220 -12.04 15.26 -13.05
CA VAL A 220 -11.97 16.00 -14.31
C VAL A 220 -11.01 17.19 -14.21
N GLY A 221 -11.11 18.00 -13.15
CA GLY A 221 -10.23 19.14 -12.94
C GLY A 221 -8.76 18.73 -12.82
N GLN A 222 -8.51 17.57 -12.25
CA GLN A 222 -7.17 17.01 -12.19
C GLN A 222 -6.69 16.51 -13.56
N ALA A 223 -7.54 15.87 -14.37
CA ALA A 223 -7.17 15.50 -15.74
C ALA A 223 -6.73 16.73 -16.55
N PHE A 224 -7.45 17.84 -16.39
CA PHE A 224 -7.07 19.12 -16.98
C PHE A 224 -5.72 19.65 -16.45
N LEU A 225 -5.49 19.59 -15.14
CA LEU A 225 -4.22 19.97 -14.55
C LEU A 225 -3.04 19.14 -15.09
N MET A 226 -3.24 17.83 -15.26
CA MET A 226 -2.23 16.93 -15.81
C MET A 226 -1.95 17.22 -17.29
N LEU A 227 -3.00 17.51 -18.09
CA LEU A 227 -2.86 17.96 -19.47
C LEU A 227 -2.05 19.25 -19.57
N TRP A 228 -2.41 20.24 -18.74
CA TRP A 228 -1.72 21.53 -18.70
C TRP A 228 -0.25 21.36 -18.30
N LEU A 229 0.02 20.59 -17.26
CA LEU A 229 1.38 20.33 -16.79
C LEU A 229 2.22 19.60 -17.84
N HIS A 230 1.64 18.59 -18.51
CA HIS A 230 2.35 17.85 -19.54
C HIS A 230 2.71 18.73 -20.74
N ARG A 231 1.78 19.58 -21.20
CA ARG A 231 2.04 20.55 -22.30
C ARG A 231 3.10 21.58 -21.92
N LEU A 232 3.10 22.05 -20.66
CA LEU A 232 4.12 22.98 -20.17
C LEU A 232 5.53 22.37 -20.17
N LEU A 233 5.62 21.07 -19.86
CA LEU A 233 6.88 20.34 -19.74
C LEU A 233 7.33 19.67 -21.05
N GLN A 234 6.57 19.79 -22.13
CA GLN A 234 6.88 19.15 -23.42
C GLN A 234 8.21 19.61 -24.02
N GLN A 235 8.70 20.80 -23.67
CA GLN A 235 10.00 21.31 -24.11
C GLN A 235 11.18 20.84 -23.24
N GLN A 236 10.92 20.13 -22.14
CA GLN A 236 11.94 19.63 -21.22
C GLN A 236 12.33 18.19 -21.59
N GLY A 237 13.54 17.76 -21.22
CA GLY A 237 13.96 16.37 -21.42
C GLY A 237 13.09 15.38 -20.65
N ASP A 238 12.90 14.18 -21.21
CA ASP A 238 11.96 13.16 -20.71
C ASP A 238 12.12 12.84 -19.23
N SER A 239 13.36 12.72 -18.74
CA SER A 239 13.64 12.43 -17.33
C SER A 239 13.25 13.59 -16.39
N ILE A 240 13.51 14.84 -16.79
CA ILE A 240 13.17 16.03 -15.98
C ILE A 240 11.64 16.22 -15.94
N ALA A 241 10.98 16.09 -17.10
CA ALA A 241 9.53 16.13 -17.17
C ALA A 241 8.90 15.02 -16.32
N ALA A 242 9.43 13.79 -16.41
CA ALA A 242 8.99 12.67 -15.61
C ALA A 242 9.15 12.91 -14.11
N LEU A 243 10.30 13.46 -13.68
CA LEU A 243 10.56 13.81 -12.28
C LEU A 243 9.53 14.83 -11.76
N ILE A 244 9.33 15.95 -12.47
CA ILE A 244 8.38 16.99 -12.04
C ILE A 244 6.97 16.43 -11.93
N ILE A 245 6.51 15.70 -12.94
CA ILE A 245 5.19 15.05 -12.94
C ILE A 245 5.07 14.06 -11.77
N SER A 246 6.13 13.27 -11.54
CA SER A 246 6.15 12.27 -10.49
C SER A 246 6.14 12.87 -9.08
N LEU A 247 6.61 14.11 -8.88
CA LEU A 247 6.50 14.83 -7.60
C LEU A 247 5.12 15.45 -7.40
N VAL A 248 4.51 15.94 -8.48
CA VAL A 248 3.18 16.55 -8.44
C VAL A 248 2.11 15.53 -8.08
N ILE A 249 2.18 14.29 -8.58
CA ILE A 249 1.14 13.28 -8.35
C ILE A 249 0.96 12.93 -6.85
N PRO A 250 2.01 12.52 -6.09
CA PRO A 250 1.89 12.29 -4.65
C PRO A 250 1.44 13.55 -3.90
N SER A 251 1.91 14.73 -4.31
CA SER A 251 1.49 16.00 -3.74
C SER A 251 -0.01 16.25 -3.90
N LEU A 252 -0.55 16.00 -5.09
CA LEU A 252 -1.98 16.07 -5.37
C LEU A 252 -2.75 15.03 -4.56
N ASN A 253 -2.26 13.79 -4.44
CA ASN A 253 -2.88 12.75 -3.62
C ASN A 253 -3.09 13.20 -2.16
N ILE A 254 -2.16 13.99 -1.61
CA ILE A 254 -2.28 14.57 -0.26
C ILE A 254 -3.40 15.62 -0.22
N VAL A 255 -3.43 16.55 -1.18
CA VAL A 255 -4.49 17.57 -1.28
C VAL A 255 -5.86 16.91 -1.40
N TRP A 256 -5.97 15.86 -2.22
CA TRP A 256 -7.20 15.13 -2.44
C TRP A 256 -7.67 14.35 -1.23
N LYS A 257 -6.75 13.81 -0.42
CA LYS A 257 -7.09 13.24 0.88
C LYS A 257 -7.78 14.27 1.77
N ILE A 258 -7.23 15.49 1.85
CA ILE A 258 -7.84 16.57 2.64
C ILE A 258 -9.25 16.89 2.12
N ALA A 259 -9.42 16.97 0.81
CA ALA A 259 -10.73 17.18 0.18
C ALA A 259 -11.71 16.03 0.46
N SER A 260 -11.26 14.77 0.38
CA SER A 260 -12.07 13.58 0.64
C SER A 260 -12.64 13.57 2.06
N LYS A 261 -11.82 13.91 3.07
CA LYS A 261 -12.29 14.01 4.46
C LYS A 261 -13.39 15.06 4.62
N LYS A 262 -13.25 16.21 3.94
CA LYS A 262 -14.27 17.27 3.97
C LYS A 262 -15.56 16.82 3.28
N LEU A 263 -15.46 16.15 2.14
CA LEU A 263 -16.61 15.59 1.41
C LEU A 263 -17.34 14.53 2.24
N THR A 264 -16.60 13.60 2.86
CA THR A 264 -17.18 12.57 3.71
C THR A 264 -17.82 13.16 4.97
N ALA A 265 -17.27 14.25 5.53
CA ALA A 265 -17.93 14.97 6.61
C ALA A 265 -19.27 15.61 6.17
N LEU A 266 -19.34 16.14 4.94
CA LEU A 266 -20.57 16.71 4.39
C LEU A 266 -21.69 15.67 4.19
N GLU A 267 -21.35 14.40 3.98
CA GLU A 267 -22.28 13.28 3.77
C GLU A 267 -23.07 12.89 5.03
N ALA A 268 -22.63 13.33 6.22
CA ALA A 268 -23.31 13.11 7.50
C ALA A 268 -23.69 11.63 7.73
N HIS A 269 -22.71 10.72 7.61
CA HIS A 269 -22.91 9.30 7.81
C HIS A 269 -23.41 8.98 9.23
N ARG A 270 -24.17 7.88 9.34
CA ARG A 270 -24.78 7.45 10.60
C ARG A 270 -23.74 6.93 11.61
N THR A 271 -22.75 6.18 11.14
CA THR A 271 -21.72 5.57 11.98
C THR A 271 -20.34 5.95 11.48
N MET A 272 -19.36 6.04 12.39
CA MET A 272 -17.98 6.37 12.06
C MET A 272 -17.39 5.36 11.07
N ARG A 273 -17.75 4.09 11.22
CA ARG A 273 -17.35 3.02 10.31
C ARG A 273 -17.71 3.31 8.85
N VAL A 274 -18.97 3.61 8.58
CA VAL A 274 -19.43 3.88 7.22
C VAL A 274 -18.73 5.13 6.67
N ALA A 275 -18.51 6.15 7.49
CA ALA A 275 -17.72 7.31 7.08
C ALA A 275 -16.29 6.92 6.67
N THR A 276 -15.60 6.13 7.50
CA THR A 276 -14.24 5.65 7.21
C THR A 276 -14.19 4.79 5.95
N GLU A 277 -15.11 3.87 5.74
CA GLU A 277 -15.17 3.02 4.53
C GLU A 277 -15.35 3.87 3.26
N TRP A 278 -16.25 4.86 3.30
CA TRP A 278 -16.49 5.78 2.18
C TRP A 278 -15.32 6.73 1.92
N ASP A 279 -14.67 7.26 2.96
CA ASP A 279 -13.47 8.07 2.80
C ASP A 279 -12.33 7.24 2.18
N THR A 280 -12.11 6.03 2.69
CA THR A 280 -11.10 5.09 2.16
C THR A 280 -11.34 4.79 0.70
N ALA A 281 -12.59 4.51 0.32
CA ALA A 281 -12.97 4.24 -1.06
C ALA A 281 -12.70 5.44 -1.98
N LYS A 282 -13.06 6.67 -1.56
CA LYS A 282 -12.78 7.88 -2.33
C LYS A 282 -11.28 8.13 -2.50
N VAL A 283 -10.50 8.02 -1.42
CA VAL A 283 -9.04 8.20 -1.46
C VAL A 283 -8.37 7.13 -2.32
N PHE A 284 -8.83 5.88 -2.24
CA PHE A 284 -8.34 4.81 -3.09
C PHE A 284 -8.66 5.08 -4.57
N LEU A 285 -9.92 5.35 -4.90
CA LEU A 285 -10.37 5.60 -6.27
C LEU A 285 -9.67 6.80 -6.89
N ILE A 286 -9.48 7.89 -6.15
CA ILE A 286 -8.76 9.05 -6.67
C ILE A 286 -7.28 8.71 -6.90
N LYS A 287 -6.57 8.07 -5.96
CA LYS A 287 -5.17 7.69 -6.19
C LYS A 287 -5.00 6.81 -7.45
N VAL A 288 -5.91 5.86 -7.66
CA VAL A 288 -5.95 5.04 -8.88
C VAL A 288 -6.21 5.92 -10.10
N ALA A 289 -7.30 6.70 -10.10
CA ALA A 289 -7.66 7.59 -11.20
C ALA A 289 -6.54 8.56 -11.56
N ASN A 290 -5.78 9.04 -10.59
CA ASN A 290 -4.68 9.98 -10.80
C ASN A 290 -3.56 9.39 -11.62
N LEU A 291 -3.21 8.16 -11.27
CA LEU A 291 -2.23 7.40 -12.00
C LEU A 291 -2.72 7.07 -13.42
N LEU A 292 -3.97 6.62 -13.57
CA LEU A 292 -4.52 6.27 -14.89
C LEU A 292 -4.68 7.50 -15.80
N THR A 293 -5.11 8.62 -15.24
CA THR A 293 -5.29 9.87 -15.96
C THR A 293 -3.96 10.40 -16.48
N LEU A 294 -2.88 10.31 -15.70
CA LEU A 294 -1.53 10.65 -16.19
C LEU A 294 -1.23 9.94 -17.51
N TYR A 295 -1.46 8.64 -17.57
CA TYR A 295 -1.12 7.85 -18.75
C TYR A 295 -2.07 8.07 -19.91
N GLY A 296 -3.37 8.18 -19.65
CA GLY A 296 -4.35 8.54 -20.67
C GLY A 296 -4.05 9.91 -21.31
N VAL A 297 -3.62 10.88 -20.50
CA VAL A 297 -3.21 12.22 -20.97
C VAL A 297 -1.96 12.16 -21.84
N LYS A 298 -0.92 11.45 -21.40
CA LYS A 298 0.30 11.27 -22.22
C LYS A 298 -0.01 10.60 -23.56
N ALA A 299 -0.88 9.60 -23.55
CA ALA A 299 -1.32 8.91 -24.76
C ALA A 299 -2.06 9.85 -25.72
N ALA A 300 -3.05 10.60 -25.20
CA ALA A 300 -3.85 11.52 -25.99
C ALA A 300 -3.00 12.65 -26.59
N VAL A 301 -2.05 13.20 -25.83
CA VAL A 301 -1.14 14.24 -26.35
C VAL A 301 -0.18 13.67 -27.39
N ALA A 302 0.31 12.44 -27.22
CA ALA A 302 1.11 11.77 -28.23
C ALA A 302 0.32 11.49 -29.53
N GLU A 303 -0.97 11.15 -29.42
CA GLU A 303 -1.87 10.94 -30.56
C GLU A 303 -2.19 12.26 -31.29
N GLU A 304 -2.45 13.35 -30.56
CA GLU A 304 -2.62 14.70 -31.13
C GLU A 304 -1.36 15.17 -31.88
N ALA A 305 -0.17 14.88 -31.34
CA ALA A 305 1.09 15.13 -32.02
C ALA A 305 1.34 14.16 -33.20
N GLY A 306 0.60 13.05 -33.25
CA GLY A 306 0.91 11.82 -33.97
C GLY A 306 0.13 11.53 -35.25
N THR A 307 -0.43 12.55 -35.90
CA THR A 307 -0.74 12.49 -37.36
C THR A 307 0.16 13.38 -38.21
N ALA A 308 0.93 14.30 -37.60
CA ALA A 308 1.77 15.25 -38.33
C ALA A 308 3.28 14.99 -38.20
N ALA A 309 3.76 14.35 -37.13
CA ALA A 309 5.19 14.20 -36.85
C ALA A 309 5.78 12.81 -37.16
N ILE A 310 4.99 11.74 -37.00
CA ILE A 310 5.47 10.35 -37.10
C ILE A 310 5.65 9.94 -38.58
N GLU A 311 4.79 10.41 -39.48
CA GLU A 311 4.88 10.12 -40.92
C GLU A 311 5.99 10.93 -41.62
N ALA A 312 6.41 12.06 -41.04
CA ALA A 312 7.45 12.92 -41.60
C ALA A 312 8.89 12.58 -41.13
N SER A 313 9.05 11.82 -40.03
CA SER A 313 10.35 11.74 -39.31
C SER A 313 10.97 10.34 -39.21
N CYS A 314 10.22 9.25 -39.43
CA CYS A 314 10.76 7.89 -39.36
C CYS A 314 10.50 7.14 -40.69
N PRO A 315 11.24 7.45 -41.77
CA PRO A 315 11.16 6.64 -42.97
C PRO A 315 11.77 5.28 -42.69
N LEU A 316 11.09 4.22 -43.13
CA LEU A 316 11.53 2.81 -43.14
C LEU A 316 12.79 2.56 -44.03
N SER A 317 13.63 3.55 -44.27
CA SER A 317 14.80 3.44 -45.14
C SER A 317 15.98 4.27 -44.64
N GLY A 318 16.91 3.61 -43.94
CA GLY A 318 18.35 3.79 -44.13
C GLY A 318 19.03 5.11 -43.76
N SER A 319 18.42 6.00 -42.97
CA SER A 319 19.11 7.16 -42.39
C SER A 319 19.00 7.21 -40.85
N PRO A 320 20.03 7.72 -40.13
CA PRO A 320 20.05 7.73 -38.68
C PRO A 320 19.34 9.00 -38.17
N ILE A 321 18.01 8.95 -38.13
CA ILE A 321 17.23 9.86 -37.29
C ILE A 321 16.83 9.05 -36.07
N ASP A 322 17.33 9.43 -34.90
CA ASP A 322 17.05 8.77 -33.60
C ASP A 322 15.56 8.88 -33.26
N CYS A 323 14.75 7.97 -33.82
CA CYS A 323 13.38 7.75 -33.39
C CYS A 323 13.42 7.16 -31.98
N SER A 324 13.38 8.04 -30.97
CA SER A 324 13.48 7.64 -29.56
C SER A 324 12.27 6.79 -29.17
N CYS A 325 12.52 5.54 -28.77
CA CYS A 325 11.47 4.61 -28.35
C CYS A 325 10.70 5.20 -27.14
N PRO A 326 9.37 5.40 -27.23
CA PRO A 326 8.57 6.04 -26.18
C PRO A 326 8.55 5.25 -24.87
N LEU A 327 8.90 3.96 -24.92
CA LEU A 327 9.02 3.10 -23.75
C LEU A 327 10.08 3.57 -22.76
N SER A 328 11.13 4.25 -23.24
CA SER A 328 12.17 4.82 -22.37
C SER A 328 11.61 5.96 -21.49
N ALA A 329 10.83 6.86 -22.07
CA ALA A 329 10.16 7.94 -21.35
C ALA A 329 9.11 7.40 -20.35
N ILE A 330 8.43 6.29 -20.70
CA ILE A 330 7.53 5.58 -19.79
C ILE A 330 8.31 4.95 -18.62
N GLY A 331 9.45 4.31 -18.89
CA GLY A 331 10.33 3.74 -17.88
C GLY A 331 10.82 4.78 -16.86
N TYR A 332 11.28 5.95 -17.34
CA TYR A 332 11.66 7.07 -16.46
C TYR A 332 10.49 7.57 -15.61
N GLN A 333 9.28 7.58 -16.16
CA GLN A 333 8.08 7.97 -15.41
C GLN A 333 7.83 7.04 -14.23
N PHE A 334 7.89 5.72 -14.42
CA PHE A 334 7.69 4.75 -13.33
C PHE A 334 8.83 4.76 -12.32
N PHE A 335 10.07 4.88 -12.80
CA PHE A 335 11.24 5.01 -11.93
C PHE A 335 11.08 6.18 -10.97
N TRP A 336 10.85 7.39 -11.50
CA TRP A 336 10.69 8.56 -10.66
C TRP A 336 9.43 8.54 -9.81
N LEU A 337 8.34 7.91 -10.27
CA LEU A 337 7.12 7.75 -9.48
C LEU A 337 7.31 6.86 -8.24
N LEU A 338 8.10 5.78 -8.34
CA LEU A 338 8.44 4.96 -7.18
C LEU A 338 9.33 5.71 -6.19
N ILE A 339 10.32 6.45 -6.68
CA ILE A 339 11.22 7.25 -5.84
C ILE A 339 10.46 8.43 -5.19
N SER A 340 9.55 9.06 -5.92
CA SER A 340 8.75 10.18 -5.41
C SER A 340 7.71 9.70 -4.39
N ASP A 341 7.06 8.55 -4.60
CA ASP A 341 6.14 7.95 -3.61
C ASP A 341 6.86 7.73 -2.28
N LEU A 342 8.06 7.17 -2.31
CA LEU A 342 8.86 6.93 -1.12
C LEU A 342 9.31 8.22 -0.44
N SER A 343 9.87 9.16 -1.21
CA SER A 343 10.43 10.41 -0.66
C SER A 343 9.34 11.34 -0.12
N VAL A 344 8.24 11.52 -0.86
CA VAL A 344 7.09 12.31 -0.38
C VAL A 344 6.44 11.63 0.82
N GLY A 345 6.26 10.30 0.79
CA GLY A 345 5.77 9.52 1.94
C GLY A 345 6.61 9.78 3.19
N PHE A 346 7.94 9.68 3.08
CA PHE A 346 8.86 9.96 4.19
C PHE A 346 8.72 11.37 4.77
N VAL A 347 8.65 12.39 3.89
CA VAL A 347 8.45 13.80 4.31
C VAL A 347 7.13 13.98 5.04
N MET A 348 6.05 13.39 4.53
CA MET A 348 4.71 13.52 5.10
C MET A 348 4.57 12.77 6.43
N GLU A 349 5.17 11.59 6.53
CA GLU A 349 4.96 10.68 7.65
C GLU A 349 5.91 10.91 8.82
N LEU A 350 7.12 11.42 8.56
CA LEU A 350 8.11 11.74 9.59
C LEU A 350 8.39 13.24 9.68
N GLY A 351 8.59 13.89 8.53
CA GLY A 351 8.96 15.30 8.47
C GLY A 351 7.89 16.21 9.06
N ILE A 352 6.64 16.11 8.57
CA ILE A 352 5.55 16.96 9.04
C ILE A 352 5.22 16.73 10.52
N PRO A 353 5.07 15.50 11.03
CA PRO A 353 4.89 15.27 12.46
C PRO A 353 6.03 15.84 13.31
N ALA A 354 7.29 15.70 12.89
CA ALA A 354 8.42 16.26 13.61
C ALA A 354 8.35 17.81 13.68
N ILE A 355 8.10 18.47 12.54
CA ILE A 355 7.99 19.93 12.46
C ILE A 355 6.78 20.43 13.27
N THR A 356 5.63 19.78 13.13
CA THR A 356 4.40 20.18 13.84
C THR A 356 4.50 19.93 15.34
N LEU A 357 5.11 18.84 15.79
CA LEU A 357 5.38 18.60 17.20
C LEU A 357 6.36 19.62 17.76
N PHE A 358 7.41 19.97 17.02
CA PHE A 358 8.36 21.01 17.42
C PHE A 358 7.67 22.37 17.56
N GLY A 359 6.95 22.81 16.52
CA GLY A 359 6.21 24.08 16.54
C GLY A 359 5.13 24.13 17.62
N LYS A 360 4.37 23.04 17.78
CA LYS A 360 3.37 22.95 18.84
C LYS A 360 4.00 22.86 20.23
N ARG A 361 5.17 22.27 20.44
CA ARG A 361 5.86 22.31 21.74
C ARG A 361 6.28 23.73 22.10
N CYS A 362 6.80 24.48 21.13
CA CYS A 362 7.12 25.90 21.31
C CYS A 362 5.88 26.75 21.66
N TRP A 363 4.71 26.45 21.07
CA TRP A 363 3.48 27.24 21.29
C TRP A 363 2.60 26.72 22.45
N SER A 364 2.57 25.41 22.69
CA SER A 364 1.70 24.75 23.67
C SER A 364 2.25 24.85 25.10
N ALA A 365 3.52 25.22 25.28
CA ALA A 365 4.03 25.70 26.55
C ALA A 365 3.17 26.84 27.13
N HIS A 366 2.41 27.57 26.30
CA HIS A 366 1.46 28.60 26.72
C HIS A 366 0.01 28.13 26.95
N LYS A 367 -0.37 26.89 26.55
CA LYS A 367 -1.80 26.45 26.54
C LYS A 367 -2.12 25.21 27.38
N GLY A 368 -1.14 24.65 28.09
CA GLY A 368 -1.38 23.58 29.07
C GLY A 368 -1.92 22.26 28.50
N ARG A 369 -1.83 22.02 27.18
CA ARG A 369 -2.23 20.74 26.57
C ARG A 369 -1.22 19.65 26.89
N THR A 370 -1.70 18.42 27.07
CA THR A 370 -0.85 17.26 27.35
C THR A 370 -0.09 16.81 26.08
N GLU A 371 1.11 16.24 26.25
CA GLU A 371 1.94 15.77 25.12
C GLU A 371 1.23 14.70 24.27
N ALA A 372 0.36 13.90 24.89
CA ALA A 372 -0.43 12.86 24.21
C ALA A 372 -1.47 13.44 23.24
N GLU A 373 -2.07 14.59 23.54
CA GLU A 373 -3.04 15.28 22.67
C GLU A 373 -2.39 15.98 21.47
N LEU A 374 -1.08 16.22 21.54
CA LEU A 374 -0.33 16.93 20.51
C LEU A 374 0.12 16.00 19.37
N ARG A 375 0.18 14.69 19.64
CA ARG A 375 0.60 13.65 18.70
C ARG A 375 -0.47 13.39 17.63
N PRO A 376 -0.06 13.11 16.38
CA PRO A 376 -0.99 12.79 15.31
C PRO A 376 -1.62 11.41 15.51
N ASP A 377 -2.81 11.21 14.95
CA ASP A 377 -3.49 9.92 14.91
C ASP A 377 -2.90 9.02 13.81
N PHE A 378 -2.86 7.72 14.08
CA PHE A 378 -2.47 6.70 13.10
C PHE A 378 -3.73 6.14 12.43
N GLU A 379 -4.05 6.64 11.24
CA GLU A 379 -5.25 6.26 10.51
C GLU A 379 -5.00 5.02 9.64
N LEU A 380 -5.39 3.84 10.15
CA LEU A 380 -5.14 2.55 9.49
C LEU A 380 -5.61 2.47 8.04
N SER A 381 -6.78 3.06 7.73
CA SER A 381 -7.35 3.04 6.38
C SER A 381 -6.45 3.71 5.34
N GLU A 382 -5.79 4.80 5.72
CA GLU A 382 -4.87 5.51 4.84
C GLU A 382 -3.64 4.66 4.53
N GLU A 383 -3.08 4.03 5.56
CA GLU A 383 -1.90 3.18 5.43
C GLU A 383 -2.19 1.98 4.52
N PHE A 384 -3.38 1.38 4.60
CA PHE A 384 -3.82 0.35 3.64
C PHE A 384 -3.88 0.86 2.21
N VAL A 385 -4.45 2.04 1.98
CA VAL A 385 -4.57 2.63 0.64
C VAL A 385 -3.19 2.96 0.07
N GLN A 386 -2.24 3.36 0.90
CA GLN A 386 -0.86 3.60 0.49
C GLN A 386 -0.17 2.31 0.04
N LEU A 387 -0.31 1.22 0.81
CA LEU A 387 0.22 -0.10 0.43
C LEU A 387 -0.36 -0.60 -0.89
N LEU A 388 -1.68 -0.46 -1.08
CA LEU A 388 -2.37 -0.84 -2.32
C LEU A 388 -1.93 0.02 -3.51
N TYR A 389 -1.81 1.33 -3.32
CA TYR A 389 -1.36 2.26 -4.36
C TYR A 389 0.07 1.95 -4.81
N ARG A 390 0.98 1.66 -3.88
CA ARG A 390 2.34 1.23 -4.24
C ARG A 390 2.33 -0.06 -5.03
N GLN A 391 1.51 -1.03 -4.62
CA GLN A 391 1.39 -2.29 -5.36
C GLN A 391 0.89 -2.07 -6.80
N LEU A 392 -0.01 -1.11 -7.01
CA LEU A 392 -0.45 -0.71 -8.35
C LEU A 392 0.70 -0.17 -9.19
N ILE A 393 1.54 0.72 -8.62
CA ILE A 393 2.72 1.25 -9.33
C ILE A 393 3.69 0.12 -9.69
N ILE A 394 3.95 -0.81 -8.76
CA ILE A 394 4.84 -1.97 -9.01
C ILE A 394 4.31 -2.81 -10.17
N TYR A 395 3.02 -3.15 -10.16
CA TYR A 395 2.44 -3.99 -11.21
C TYR A 395 2.37 -3.31 -12.57
N LEU A 396 2.06 -2.02 -12.63
CA LEU A 396 2.06 -1.26 -13.88
C LEU A 396 3.48 -1.01 -14.40
N GLY A 397 4.43 -0.75 -13.51
CA GLY A 397 5.79 -0.37 -13.89
C GLY A 397 6.64 -1.54 -14.35
N SER A 398 6.43 -2.74 -13.81
CA SER A 398 7.32 -3.90 -14.02
C SER A 398 7.49 -4.33 -15.49
N SER A 399 6.48 -4.13 -16.34
CA SER A 399 6.56 -4.46 -17.77
C SER A 399 7.52 -3.57 -18.54
N THR A 400 7.65 -2.31 -18.11
CA THR A 400 8.47 -1.28 -18.76
C THR A 400 9.81 -1.08 -18.04
N LEU A 401 9.82 -1.30 -16.73
CA LEU A 401 10.94 -1.29 -15.82
C LEU A 401 10.92 -2.62 -15.05
N PRO A 402 11.52 -3.70 -15.59
CA PRO A 402 11.59 -5.01 -14.91
C PRO A 402 12.23 -4.94 -13.53
N PHE A 403 13.05 -3.93 -13.24
CA PHE A 403 13.62 -3.67 -11.92
C PHE A 403 12.62 -3.07 -10.89
N ALA A 404 11.42 -2.66 -11.31
CA ALA A 404 10.42 -2.01 -10.45
C ALA A 404 10.03 -2.83 -9.21
N PRO A 405 9.86 -4.17 -9.26
CA PRO A 405 9.58 -4.98 -8.07
C PRO A 405 10.71 -4.92 -7.03
N ILE A 406 11.97 -4.81 -7.45
CA ILE A 406 13.11 -4.72 -6.53
C ILE A 406 13.11 -3.38 -5.80
N LEU A 407 12.87 -2.27 -6.52
CA LEU A 407 12.65 -0.96 -5.91
C LEU A 407 11.43 -0.96 -4.99
N GLY A 408 10.35 -1.60 -5.44
CA GLY A 408 9.12 -1.80 -4.67
C GLY A 408 9.35 -2.55 -3.36
N LEU A 409 10.16 -3.61 -3.39
CA LEU A 409 10.55 -4.37 -2.20
C LEU A 409 11.30 -3.49 -1.21
N ALA A 410 12.31 -2.72 -1.67
CA ALA A 410 13.04 -1.79 -0.81
C ALA A 410 12.10 -0.75 -0.17
N ALA A 411 11.17 -0.19 -0.95
CA ALA A 411 10.17 0.74 -0.46
C ALA A 411 9.20 0.10 0.56
N THR A 412 8.75 -1.14 0.33
CA THR A 412 7.89 -1.88 1.27
C THR A 412 8.61 -2.19 2.58
N VAL A 413 9.89 -2.60 2.52
CA VAL A 413 10.71 -2.81 3.72
C VAL A 413 10.82 -1.51 4.51
N LEU A 414 11.18 -0.40 3.84
CA LEU A 414 11.33 0.89 4.51
C LEU A 414 10.01 1.33 5.17
N SER A 415 8.90 1.34 4.43
CA SER A 415 7.60 1.71 4.98
C SER A 415 7.18 0.82 6.15
N PHE A 416 7.38 -0.50 6.07
CA PHE A 416 7.06 -1.39 7.18
C PHE A 416 7.77 -1.00 8.48
N TRP A 417 9.05 -0.64 8.40
CA TRP A 417 9.81 -0.17 9.56
C TRP A 417 9.40 1.22 10.02
N LEU A 418 9.12 2.13 9.08
CA LEU A 418 8.67 3.49 9.39
C LEU A 418 7.31 3.48 10.08
N ASP A 419 6.36 2.69 9.60
CA ASP A 419 5.02 2.60 10.18
C ASP A 419 5.05 1.99 11.58
N LYS A 420 5.90 0.99 11.78
CA LYS A 420 6.20 0.45 13.12
C LYS A 420 6.79 1.52 14.04
N TYR A 421 7.76 2.30 13.56
CA TYR A 421 8.37 3.37 14.34
C TYR A 421 7.36 4.47 14.67
N ARG A 422 6.56 4.90 13.70
CA ARG A 422 5.52 5.92 13.85
C ARG A 422 4.51 5.52 14.91
N LEU A 423 3.99 4.30 14.84
CA LEU A 423 2.99 3.79 15.78
C LEU A 423 3.50 3.78 17.23
N VAL A 424 4.78 3.43 17.44
CA VAL A 424 5.35 3.31 18.80
C VAL A 424 5.84 4.65 19.34
N ARG A 425 6.40 5.53 18.50
CA ARG A 425 7.16 6.71 18.96
C ARG A 425 6.53 8.06 18.61
N ILE A 426 5.80 8.17 17.49
CA ILE A 426 5.33 9.47 16.98
C ILE A 426 3.83 9.63 17.22
N CYS A 427 3.04 8.64 16.83
CA CYS A 427 1.60 8.70 16.85
C CYS A 427 1.03 8.54 18.27
N ARG A 428 -0.20 9.01 18.44
CA ARG A 428 -1.00 8.62 19.59
C ARG A 428 -1.35 7.15 19.46
N LYS A 429 -1.41 6.46 20.61
CA LYS A 429 -1.88 5.08 20.66
C LYS A 429 -3.31 5.03 20.09
N PRO A 430 -3.57 4.25 19.02
CA PRO A 430 -4.90 4.12 18.45
C PRO A 430 -5.86 3.59 19.50
N GLU A 431 -7.10 4.09 19.47
CA GLU A 431 -8.17 3.54 20.29
C GLU A 431 -8.48 2.14 19.80
N ILE A 432 -8.62 1.18 20.73
CA ILE A 432 -8.89 -0.24 20.43
C ILE A 432 -10.16 -0.40 19.55
N LYS A 433 -11.06 0.59 19.60
CA LYS A 433 -12.29 0.70 18.79
C LYS A 433 -12.05 1.01 17.31
N GLN A 434 -10.83 1.30 16.86
CA GLN A 434 -10.55 1.47 15.43
C GLN A 434 -10.69 0.12 14.71
N GLN A 435 -11.86 -0.09 14.11
CA GLN A 435 -12.18 -1.34 13.45
C GLN A 435 -11.36 -1.52 12.16
N PRO A 436 -10.79 -2.71 11.91
CA PRO A 436 -10.07 -2.99 10.66
C PRO A 436 -10.98 -2.86 9.43
N LEU A 437 -10.37 -2.51 8.29
CA LEU A 437 -10.97 -2.84 7.01
C LEU A 437 -11.20 -4.36 6.94
N ARG A 438 -12.40 -4.76 6.53
CA ARG A 438 -12.73 -6.19 6.38
C ARG A 438 -11.74 -6.84 5.42
N PRO A 439 -11.22 -8.04 5.72
CA PRO A 439 -10.28 -8.71 4.80
C PRO A 439 -10.85 -8.95 3.41
N VAL A 440 -12.17 -9.14 3.29
CA VAL A 440 -12.87 -9.24 2.00
C VAL A 440 -12.78 -7.95 1.18
N VAL A 441 -12.86 -6.79 1.83
CA VAL A 441 -12.70 -5.49 1.17
C VAL A 441 -11.25 -5.31 0.72
N LEU A 442 -10.27 -5.67 1.55
CA LEU A 442 -8.85 -5.64 1.17
C LEU A 442 -8.56 -6.57 -0.02
N MET A 443 -9.10 -7.79 -0.01
CA MET A 443 -9.04 -8.73 -1.13
C MET A 443 -9.61 -8.09 -2.41
N ALA A 444 -10.82 -7.51 -2.33
CA ALA A 444 -11.46 -6.87 -3.47
C ALA A 444 -10.63 -5.69 -4.01
N CYS A 445 -10.13 -4.82 -3.14
CA CYS A 445 -9.25 -3.71 -3.52
C CYS A 445 -7.96 -4.21 -4.20
N HIS A 446 -7.34 -5.28 -3.70
CA HIS A 446 -6.14 -5.84 -4.32
C HIS A 446 -6.43 -6.43 -5.71
N VAL A 447 -7.56 -7.11 -5.88
CA VAL A 447 -7.98 -7.61 -7.21
C VAL A 447 -8.24 -6.45 -8.16
N VAL A 448 -8.88 -5.37 -7.71
CA VAL A 448 -9.06 -4.15 -8.51
C VAL A 448 -7.72 -3.55 -8.91
N VAL A 449 -6.72 -3.51 -8.01
CA VAL A 449 -5.36 -3.08 -8.32
C VAL A 449 -4.73 -3.94 -9.41
N ALA A 450 -4.84 -5.26 -9.32
CA ALA A 450 -4.31 -6.19 -10.32
C ALA A 450 -5.00 -6.03 -11.70
N ILE A 451 -6.33 -5.90 -11.71
CA ILE A 451 -7.10 -5.66 -12.94
C ILE A 451 -6.74 -4.31 -13.55
N ALA A 452 -6.63 -3.26 -12.73
CA ALA A 452 -6.19 -1.96 -13.20
C ALA A 452 -4.80 -2.06 -13.83
N ALA A 453 -3.85 -2.74 -13.19
CA ALA A 453 -2.51 -2.91 -13.77
C ALA A 453 -2.50 -3.66 -15.12
N LEU A 454 -3.42 -4.62 -15.30
CA LEU A 454 -3.55 -5.37 -16.55
C LEU A 454 -4.22 -4.55 -17.66
N ALA A 455 -5.34 -3.89 -17.34
CA ALA A 455 -6.28 -3.34 -18.31
C ALA A 455 -6.21 -1.81 -18.48
N SER A 456 -5.27 -1.13 -17.82
CA SER A 456 -5.15 0.33 -17.94
C SER A 456 -4.59 0.75 -19.30
N TYR A 457 -5.29 1.64 -19.99
CA TYR A 457 -4.79 2.21 -21.25
C TYR A 457 -3.76 3.33 -20.99
N PRO A 458 -2.70 3.48 -21.82
CA PRO A 458 -2.19 2.54 -22.82
C PRO A 458 -1.10 1.59 -22.28
N ASN A 459 -0.67 1.76 -21.04
CA ASN A 459 0.54 1.10 -20.51
C ASN A 459 0.25 -0.16 -19.68
N GLY A 460 -1.01 -0.57 -19.58
CA GLY A 460 -1.38 -1.81 -18.94
C GLY A 460 -0.74 -2.99 -19.64
N LEU A 461 -0.45 -4.04 -18.87
CA LEU A 461 0.25 -5.24 -19.37
C LEU A 461 -0.39 -5.81 -20.64
N ALA A 462 -1.73 -5.80 -20.74
CA ALA A 462 -2.44 -6.30 -21.92
C ALA A 462 -2.15 -5.49 -23.20
N PHE A 463 -2.01 -4.17 -23.09
CA PHE A 463 -1.73 -3.29 -24.23
C PHE A 463 -0.27 -3.39 -24.69
N LEU A 464 0.66 -3.48 -23.73
CA LEU A 464 2.08 -3.67 -24.03
C LEU A 464 2.35 -5.04 -24.68
N PHE A 465 1.66 -6.09 -24.22
CA PHE A 465 1.67 -7.42 -24.85
C PHE A 465 1.14 -7.41 -26.28
N ALA A 466 0.18 -6.54 -26.58
CA ALA A 466 -0.35 -6.35 -27.92
C ALA A 466 0.52 -5.45 -28.82
N GLY A 467 1.64 -4.91 -28.32
CA GLY A 467 2.52 -4.01 -29.09
C GLY A 467 1.92 -2.64 -29.40
N PHE A 468 0.87 -2.24 -28.66
CA PHE A 468 0.11 -1.02 -28.95
C PHE A 468 1.02 0.24 -28.92
N ASN A 469 1.03 1.01 -30.01
CA ASN A 469 1.85 2.21 -30.21
C ASN A 469 3.38 2.04 -30.12
N ILE A 470 3.90 0.81 -30.10
CA ILE A 470 5.36 0.54 -29.96
C ILE A 470 5.92 -0.42 -31.01
N GLU A 471 5.07 -1.18 -31.71
CA GLU A 471 5.49 -2.24 -32.64
C GLU A 471 6.41 -1.76 -33.77
N ASN A 472 6.16 -0.57 -34.32
CA ASN A 472 6.91 -0.04 -35.45
C ASN A 472 8.01 0.98 -35.07
N VAL A 473 8.18 1.26 -33.77
CA VAL A 473 9.04 2.36 -33.28
C VAL A 473 10.15 1.86 -32.36
N CYS A 474 9.91 0.78 -31.61
CA CYS A 474 10.87 0.23 -30.67
C CYS A 474 11.49 -1.05 -31.24
N SER A 475 12.82 -1.11 -31.29
CA SER A 475 13.58 -2.26 -31.80
C SER A 475 13.28 -3.58 -31.06
N PHE A 476 12.87 -3.52 -29.79
CA PHE A 476 12.44 -4.72 -29.06
C PHE A 476 11.16 -5.35 -29.64
N TRP A 477 10.30 -4.57 -30.32
CA TRP A 477 9.05 -5.04 -30.95
C TRP A 477 9.13 -5.20 -32.47
N ALA A 478 10.04 -4.48 -33.14
CA ALA A 478 10.41 -4.74 -34.55
C ALA A 478 11.01 -6.13 -34.73
#